data_AF-A0A3N8QJT7-F1
#
_entry.id   AF-A0A3N8QJT7-F1
#
_cell.length_a   1.000
_cell.length_b   1.000
_cell.length_c   1.000
_cell.angle_alpha   90.00
_cell.angle_beta   90.00
_cell.angle_gamma   90.00
#
_symmetry.space_group_name_H-M   'P 1'
#
loop_
_entity.id
_entity.type
_entity.pdbx_description
1 polymer ?
#
loop_
_entity_poly.entity_id
_entity_poly.type
_entity_poly.pdbx_seq_one_letter_code
_entity_poly.pdbx_strand_id
1 'polypeptide(L)'
;MYRHLLVTVDGTPGGIDAIGHALELARAVGARVTFMLPGAAPDSRLSGARLPEHGAKVEAAARAQGLSHAIAGSGHPGAGHPAAADDAAPGALAAELGCDLIGVAALPPDADAAACAQRRHLLATSGVPVLVCTSRRTPAEARVMARCLDAHRAVEGWLRALMASSLHMGVDAPQQHAADTQEALASLAALQHVRFGTAAEARLFAALRVRAECVAAELDELDRQRQRDAQALDALMRIAAEGLPSAAFDTALARYAHGAFEQMGRMEGVIFPAARRYLGDADWAGLDESLANGAAAPPPRANEPNEPDDARRASD
;
A
#
# COMPACT_ATOMS: atom_id res chain seq x y z
N MET A 1 -6.46 -11.56 29.08
CA MET A 1 -6.40 -11.74 27.61
C MET A 1 -6.40 -10.35 27.01
N TYR A 2 -5.54 -10.07 26.02
CA TYR A 2 -5.45 -8.75 25.40
C TYR A 2 -6.77 -8.34 24.75
N ARG A 3 -7.19 -7.09 24.94
CA ARG A 3 -8.47 -6.54 24.47
C ARG A 3 -8.29 -5.33 23.57
N HIS A 4 -7.14 -4.64 23.64
CA HIS A 4 -6.89 -3.43 22.87
C HIS A 4 -5.42 -3.28 22.51
N LEU A 5 -5.12 -3.45 21.22
CA LEU A 5 -3.76 -3.34 20.69
C LEU A 5 -3.51 -1.93 20.16
N LEU A 6 -2.39 -1.32 20.54
CA LEU A 6 -1.79 -0.20 19.81
C LEU A 6 -0.81 -0.77 18.78
N VAL A 7 -0.96 -0.45 17.50
CA VAL A 7 -0.05 -0.91 16.43
C VAL A 7 0.68 0.27 15.85
N THR A 8 2.00 0.29 15.98
CA THR A 8 2.83 1.33 15.34
C THR A 8 2.97 1.01 13.86
N VAL A 9 2.64 1.98 13.02
CA VAL A 9 2.76 1.86 11.57
C VAL A 9 4.03 2.61 11.17
N ASP A 10 5.06 1.88 10.79
CA ASP A 10 6.24 2.46 10.15
C ASP A 10 6.17 2.17 8.64
N GLY A 11 6.55 3.14 7.82
CA GLY A 11 6.61 2.99 6.35
C GLY A 11 7.72 2.04 5.87
N THR A 12 8.37 1.30 6.78
CA THR A 12 9.45 0.37 6.46
C THR A 12 8.87 -1.00 6.06
N PRO A 13 9.63 -1.84 5.32
CA PRO A 13 9.19 -3.18 4.92
C PRO A 13 8.82 -4.12 6.08
N GLY A 14 9.19 -3.79 7.33
CA GLY A 14 8.79 -4.51 8.54
C GLY A 14 7.40 -4.11 9.06
N GLY A 15 6.92 -2.90 8.75
CA GLY A 15 5.67 -2.36 9.26
C GLY A 15 4.42 -3.09 8.79
N ILE A 16 4.43 -3.56 7.55
CA ILE A 16 3.32 -4.34 6.99
C ILE A 16 3.19 -5.69 7.67
N ASP A 17 4.31 -6.29 8.07
CA ASP A 17 4.28 -7.54 8.83
C ASP A 17 3.79 -7.31 10.25
N ALA A 18 4.13 -6.18 10.85
CA ALA A 18 3.59 -5.80 12.16
C ALA A 18 2.08 -5.64 12.09
N ILE A 19 1.57 -4.95 11.06
CA ILE A 19 0.15 -4.78 10.82
C ILE A 19 -0.51 -6.15 10.61
N GLY A 20 -0.01 -6.97 9.69
CA GLY A 20 -0.56 -8.30 9.42
C GLY A 20 -0.64 -9.18 10.67
N HIS A 21 0.48 -9.36 11.39
CA HIS A 21 0.51 -10.17 12.61
C HIS A 21 -0.37 -9.59 13.73
N ALA A 22 -0.38 -8.27 13.91
CA ALA A 22 -1.20 -7.65 14.93
C ALA A 22 -2.70 -7.78 14.63
N LEU A 23 -3.11 -7.66 13.36
CA LEU A 23 -4.50 -7.87 12.95
C LEU A 23 -4.91 -9.34 13.07
N GLU A 24 -4.06 -10.28 12.69
CA GLU A 24 -4.32 -11.71 12.89
C GLU A 24 -4.49 -12.05 14.39
N LEU A 25 -3.61 -11.53 15.25
CA LEU A 25 -3.71 -11.69 16.69
C LEU A 25 -5.00 -11.06 17.23
N ALA A 26 -5.29 -9.81 16.85
CA ALA A 26 -6.48 -9.10 17.29
C ALA A 26 -7.75 -9.87 16.92
N ARG A 27 -7.82 -10.41 15.69
CA ARG A 27 -8.94 -11.22 15.23
C ARG A 27 -9.07 -12.53 16.02
N ALA A 28 -7.95 -13.19 16.31
CA ALA A 28 -7.94 -14.43 17.07
C ALA A 28 -8.40 -14.26 18.53
N VAL A 29 -8.13 -13.11 19.15
CA VAL A 29 -8.47 -12.84 20.56
C VAL A 29 -9.69 -11.93 20.73
N GLY A 30 -10.31 -11.47 19.65
CA GLY A 30 -11.44 -10.53 19.69
C GLY A 30 -11.07 -9.15 20.23
N ALA A 31 -9.83 -8.70 20.01
CA ALA A 31 -9.37 -7.38 20.44
C ALA A 31 -9.65 -6.31 19.39
N ARG A 32 -9.80 -5.06 19.85
CA ARG A 32 -9.83 -3.87 18.98
C ARG A 32 -8.41 -3.38 18.72
N VAL A 33 -8.22 -2.63 17.64
CA VAL A 33 -6.91 -2.12 17.22
C VAL A 33 -6.93 -0.60 17.12
N THR A 34 -5.92 0.07 17.66
CA THR A 34 -5.63 1.47 17.35
C THR A 34 -4.31 1.56 16.61
N PHE A 35 -4.31 2.18 15.43
CA PHE A 35 -3.09 2.45 14.68
C PHE A 35 -2.47 3.77 15.11
N MET A 36 -1.17 3.75 15.36
CA MET A 36 -0.35 4.94 15.53
C MET A 36 0.42 5.16 14.24
N LEU A 37 0.04 6.19 13.49
CA LEU A 37 0.75 6.62 12.30
C LEU A 37 1.94 7.52 12.70
N PRO A 38 3.04 7.55 11.93
CA PRO A 38 4.11 8.51 12.17
C PRO A 38 3.61 9.91 11.80
N GLY A 39 3.92 10.91 12.63
CA GLY A 39 3.48 12.29 12.43
C GLY A 39 3.95 12.85 11.08
N ALA A 40 3.01 13.21 10.21
CA ALA A 40 3.28 14.13 9.13
C ALA A 40 3.19 15.55 9.70
N ALA A 41 4.19 16.40 9.43
CA ALA A 41 4.26 17.76 9.94
C ALA A 41 2.92 18.53 9.76
N PRO A 42 2.50 19.35 10.73
CA PRO A 42 1.22 20.02 10.70
C PRO A 42 1.29 21.27 9.82
N ASP A 43 1.25 21.11 8.50
CA ASP A 43 1.04 22.23 7.58
C ASP A 43 -0.15 21.95 6.65
N SER A 44 -1.36 22.23 7.16
CA SER A 44 -2.34 23.03 6.41
C SER A 44 -3.66 23.20 7.15
N ARG A 45 -4.11 24.45 7.21
CA ARG A 45 -5.35 24.94 7.82
C ARG A 45 -6.62 24.53 7.04
N LEU A 46 -6.69 23.31 6.52
CA LEU A 46 -7.85 22.81 5.78
C LEU A 46 -8.41 21.55 6.45
N SER A 47 -9.45 21.77 7.23
CA SER A 47 -10.37 20.74 7.70
C SER A 47 -11.01 20.05 6.49
N GLY A 48 -10.58 18.83 6.16
CA GLY A 48 -11.17 17.99 5.12
C GLY A 48 -10.18 17.36 4.12
N ALA A 49 -8.97 17.88 3.99
CA ALA A 49 -7.95 17.39 3.05
C ALA A 49 -6.62 17.03 3.75
N ARG A 50 -6.70 16.51 4.99
CA ARG A 50 -5.52 15.97 5.69
C ARG A 50 -5.10 14.69 4.99
N LEU A 51 -3.86 14.64 4.48
CA LEU A 51 -3.24 13.51 3.78
C LEU A 51 -3.60 12.16 4.45
N PRO A 52 -4.58 11.41 3.91
CA PRO A 52 -5.14 10.20 4.50
C PRO A 52 -4.48 8.92 3.94
N GLU A 53 -3.25 9.01 3.45
CA GLU A 53 -2.59 7.94 2.66
C GLU A 53 -2.39 6.66 3.50
N HIS A 54 -1.76 6.80 4.66
CA HIS A 54 -1.52 5.68 5.57
C HIS A 54 -2.78 5.27 6.33
N GLY A 55 -3.68 6.23 6.62
CA GLY A 55 -4.95 5.98 7.29
C GLY A 55 -5.87 5.07 6.47
N ALA A 56 -6.11 5.40 5.21
CA ALA A 56 -6.94 4.60 4.32
C ALA A 56 -6.41 3.16 4.16
N LYS A 57 -5.07 2.98 4.10
CA LYS A 57 -4.45 1.65 4.03
C LYS A 57 -4.74 0.81 5.28
N VAL A 58 -4.49 1.36 6.47
CA VAL A 58 -4.65 0.60 7.73
C VAL A 58 -6.12 0.37 8.10
N GLU A 59 -7.00 1.32 7.76
CA GLU A 59 -8.46 1.15 7.88
C GLU A 59 -8.97 0.05 6.95
N ALA A 60 -8.52 0.04 5.69
CA ALA A 60 -8.90 -1.01 4.74
C ALA A 60 -8.41 -2.38 5.21
N ALA A 61 -7.17 -2.47 5.71
CA ALA A 61 -6.62 -3.69 6.30
C ALA A 61 -7.47 -4.19 7.48
N ALA A 62 -7.80 -3.32 8.43
CA ALA A 62 -8.60 -3.70 9.60
C ALA A 62 -10.04 -4.06 9.23
N ARG A 63 -10.70 -3.31 8.33
CA ARG A 63 -12.06 -3.63 7.86
C ARG A 63 -12.11 -4.96 7.14
N ALA A 64 -11.12 -5.26 6.30
CA ALA A 64 -11.04 -6.53 5.59
C ALA A 64 -10.87 -7.73 6.56
N GLN A 65 -10.27 -7.49 7.73
CA GLN A 65 -10.17 -8.49 8.81
C GLN A 65 -11.38 -8.51 9.77
N GLY A 66 -12.38 -7.64 9.55
CA GLY A 66 -13.58 -7.54 10.38
C GLY A 66 -13.33 -6.94 11.77
N LEU A 67 -12.30 -6.11 11.93
CA LEU A 67 -11.86 -5.59 13.23
C LEU A 67 -12.43 -4.20 13.54
N SER A 68 -12.81 -4.00 14.80
CA SER A 68 -13.01 -2.66 15.36
C SER A 68 -11.66 -1.94 15.40
N HIS A 69 -11.58 -0.79 14.74
CA HIS A 69 -10.33 -0.03 14.62
C HIS A 69 -10.50 1.46 14.88
N ALA A 70 -9.40 2.11 15.23
CA ALA A 70 -9.27 3.56 15.32
C ALA A 70 -7.87 3.99 14.88
N ILE A 71 -7.67 5.26 14.54
CA ILE A 71 -6.36 5.86 14.28
C ILE A 71 -6.10 6.90 15.38
N ALA A 72 -4.94 6.80 16.06
CA ALA A 72 -4.52 7.81 17.02
C ALA A 72 -4.16 9.12 16.30
N GLY A 73 -4.64 10.25 16.81
CA GLY A 73 -4.42 11.58 16.21
C GLY A 73 -5.44 12.00 15.14
N SER A 74 -6.36 11.11 14.71
CA SER A 74 -7.39 11.43 13.71
C SER A 74 -8.65 12.09 14.30
N GLY A 75 -8.48 12.97 15.30
CA GLY A 75 -9.60 13.63 15.98
C GLY A 75 -10.55 14.28 14.97
N HIS A 76 -11.76 13.72 14.84
CA HIS A 76 -12.89 14.42 14.24
C HIS A 76 -13.18 15.66 15.09
N PRO A 77 -13.43 16.84 14.49
CA PRO A 77 -13.85 18.01 15.25
C PRO A 77 -15.25 17.75 15.82
N GLY A 78 -15.33 17.20 17.03
CA GLY A 78 -16.61 16.92 17.70
C GLY A 78 -16.58 15.82 18.76
N ALA A 79 -15.63 14.88 18.72
CA ALA A 79 -15.43 13.93 19.81
C ALA A 79 -14.30 14.46 20.70
N GLY A 80 -14.62 14.83 21.94
CA GLY A 80 -13.71 15.46 22.91
C GLY A 80 -12.55 14.57 23.40
N HIS A 81 -11.82 13.95 22.50
CA HIS A 81 -10.55 13.30 22.78
C HIS A 81 -9.42 14.25 22.37
N PRO A 82 -8.48 14.56 23.27
CA PRO A 82 -7.38 15.45 22.96
C PRO A 82 -6.60 14.90 21.77
N ALA A 83 -6.21 15.78 20.86
CA ALA A 83 -5.26 15.43 19.81
C ALA A 83 -3.99 14.93 20.49
N ALA A 84 -3.70 13.64 20.37
CA ALA A 84 -2.43 13.08 20.82
C ALA A 84 -1.32 13.87 20.13
N ALA A 85 -0.47 14.51 20.92
CA ALA A 85 0.63 15.34 20.43
C ALA A 85 1.50 14.51 19.46
N ASP A 86 1.93 15.14 18.37
CA ASP A 86 2.74 14.57 17.27
C ASP A 86 4.07 13.90 17.69
N ASP A 87 4.36 13.86 19.00
CA ASP A 87 5.59 13.33 19.62
C ASP A 87 5.33 12.32 20.75
N ALA A 88 4.08 11.85 20.93
CA ALA A 88 3.75 10.91 22.01
C ALA A 88 4.45 9.57 21.82
N ALA A 89 5.37 9.21 22.73
CA ALA A 89 6.01 7.89 22.73
C ALA A 89 4.94 6.77 22.77
N PRO A 90 5.11 5.66 22.02
CA PRO A 90 4.08 4.62 21.91
C PRO A 90 3.58 4.07 23.26
N GLY A 91 4.47 3.98 24.25
CA GLY A 91 4.13 3.55 25.61
C GLY A 91 3.18 4.51 26.34
N ALA A 92 3.39 5.83 26.20
CA ALA A 92 2.53 6.83 26.82
C ALA A 92 1.15 6.86 26.15
N LEU A 93 1.13 6.81 24.81
CA LEU A 93 -0.11 6.76 24.04
C LEU A 93 -0.93 5.50 24.32
N ALA A 94 -0.26 4.34 24.44
CA ALA A 94 -0.91 3.10 24.82
C ALA A 94 -1.59 3.20 26.19
N ALA A 95 -0.90 3.78 27.18
CA ALA A 95 -1.45 3.98 28.52
C ALA A 95 -2.65 4.95 28.51
N GLU A 96 -2.57 6.05 27.75
CA GLU A 96 -3.65 7.03 27.62
C GLU A 96 -4.91 6.41 26.99
N LEU A 97 -4.73 5.62 25.93
CA LEU A 97 -5.84 4.99 25.21
C LEU A 97 -6.35 3.69 25.87
N GLY A 98 -5.74 3.26 26.98
CA GLY A 98 -6.06 2.01 27.64
C GLY A 98 -5.74 0.77 26.80
N CYS A 99 -4.74 0.85 25.94
CA CYS A 99 -4.20 -0.29 25.21
C CYS A 99 -3.45 -1.22 26.16
N ASP A 100 -3.64 -2.53 26.01
CA ASP A 100 -3.02 -3.55 26.85
C ASP A 100 -1.92 -4.36 26.13
N LEU A 101 -1.65 -4.03 24.87
CA LEU A 101 -0.54 -4.56 24.09
C LEU A 101 -0.08 -3.53 23.05
N ILE A 102 1.23 -3.41 22.83
CA ILE A 102 1.82 -2.61 21.76
C ILE A 102 2.45 -3.54 20.72
N GLY A 103 1.95 -3.52 19.49
CA GLY A 103 2.53 -4.23 18.35
C GLY A 103 3.51 -3.33 17.60
N VAL A 104 4.74 -3.80 17.42
CA VAL A 104 5.80 -3.11 16.67
C VAL A 104 6.47 -4.04 15.66
N ALA A 105 6.93 -3.51 14.54
CA ALA A 105 7.72 -4.26 13.56
C ALA A 105 9.07 -4.70 14.14
N ALA A 106 9.61 -5.83 13.70
CA ALA A 106 11.03 -6.12 13.91
C ALA A 106 11.90 -5.07 13.20
N LEU A 107 12.96 -4.60 13.86
CA LEU A 107 13.93 -3.73 13.21
C LEU A 107 14.71 -4.54 12.17
N PRO A 108 14.98 -3.97 10.98
CA PRO A 108 15.84 -4.62 10.01
C PRO A 108 17.29 -4.70 10.51
N PRO A 109 18.13 -5.61 9.97
CA PRO A 109 19.50 -5.78 10.42
C PRO A 109 20.38 -4.53 10.28
N ASP A 110 20.04 -3.64 9.34
CA ASP A 110 20.71 -2.39 9.00
C ASP A 110 20.02 -1.16 9.59
N ALA A 111 19.12 -1.33 10.56
CA ALA A 111 18.46 -0.22 11.24
C ALA A 111 19.48 0.74 11.87
N ASP A 112 19.21 2.04 11.76
CA ASP A 112 20.09 3.06 12.33
C ASP A 112 20.12 3.03 13.87
N ALA A 113 21.13 3.70 14.44
CA ALA A 113 21.33 3.74 15.89
C ALA A 113 20.20 4.43 16.64
N ALA A 114 19.49 5.38 16.01
CA ALA A 114 18.40 6.12 16.61
C ALA A 114 17.14 5.24 16.72
N ALA A 115 16.76 4.53 15.67
CA ALA A 115 15.69 3.53 15.68
C ALA A 115 15.96 2.42 16.70
N CYS A 116 17.21 1.95 16.78
CA CYS A 116 17.64 0.99 17.80
C CYS A 116 17.55 1.56 19.22
N ALA A 117 17.94 2.82 19.43
CA ALA A 117 17.82 3.50 20.73
C ALA A 117 16.35 3.68 21.12
N GLN A 118 15.50 4.12 20.20
CA GLN A 118 14.06 4.31 20.41
C GLN A 118 13.38 2.98 20.76
N ARG A 119 13.72 1.89 20.07
CA ARG A 119 13.20 0.56 20.40
C ARG A 119 13.64 0.11 21.79
N ARG A 120 14.91 0.27 22.15
CA ARG A 120 15.41 -0.08 23.49
C ARG A 120 14.74 0.75 24.57
N HIS A 121 14.53 2.04 24.32
CA HIS A 121 13.83 2.93 25.24
C HIS A 121 12.39 2.45 25.45
N LEU A 122 11.62 2.22 24.38
CA LEU A 122 10.26 1.70 24.46
C LEU A 122 10.19 0.39 25.28
N LEU A 123 11.08 -0.57 25.00
CA LEU A 123 11.11 -1.84 25.73
C LEU A 123 11.49 -1.68 27.20
N ALA A 124 12.32 -0.69 27.54
CA ALA A 124 12.76 -0.44 28.92
C ALA A 124 11.75 0.37 29.75
N THR A 125 10.96 1.24 29.12
CA THR A 125 10.10 2.20 29.83
C THR A 125 8.60 1.95 29.68
N SER A 126 8.18 1.10 28.73
CA SER A 126 6.76 0.82 28.54
C SER A 126 6.16 0.04 29.72
N GLY A 127 5.10 0.60 30.32
CA GLY A 127 4.25 -0.12 31.27
C GLY A 127 3.30 -1.12 30.61
N VAL A 128 3.19 -1.10 29.28
CA VAL A 128 2.36 -2.00 28.47
C VAL A 128 3.25 -3.04 27.79
N PRO A 129 2.87 -4.33 27.76
CA PRO A 129 3.61 -5.35 27.01
C PRO A 129 3.84 -4.96 25.54
N VAL A 130 5.03 -5.26 25.02
CA VAL A 130 5.42 -4.96 23.63
C VAL A 130 5.62 -6.27 22.87
N LEU A 131 4.84 -6.48 21.82
CA LEU A 131 4.98 -7.57 20.87
C LEU A 131 5.82 -7.10 19.67
N VAL A 132 7.01 -7.68 19.52
CA VAL A 132 7.84 -7.48 18.33
C VAL A 132 7.47 -8.51 17.27
N CYS A 133 6.86 -8.04 16.18
CA CYS A 133 6.42 -8.89 15.07
C CYS A 133 7.62 -9.22 14.17
N THR A 134 8.24 -10.36 14.41
CA THR A 134 9.33 -10.89 13.58
C THR A 134 8.79 -11.74 12.45
N SER A 135 9.45 -11.69 11.30
CA SER A 135 9.13 -12.57 10.17
C SER A 135 10.38 -13.33 9.75
N ARG A 136 10.33 -14.66 9.86
CA ARG A 136 11.32 -15.53 9.22
C ARG A 136 10.87 -15.73 7.78
N ARG A 137 11.59 -15.13 6.84
CA ARG A 137 11.28 -15.21 5.42
C ARG A 137 12.38 -15.96 4.68
N THR A 138 12.01 -16.74 3.66
CA THR A 138 13.02 -17.21 2.71
C THR A 138 13.54 -16.03 1.89
N PRO A 139 14.78 -16.08 1.34
CA PRO A 139 15.29 -15.03 0.48
C PRO A 139 14.39 -14.75 -0.74
N ALA A 140 13.76 -15.79 -1.29
CA ALA A 140 12.85 -15.67 -2.42
C ALA A 140 11.56 -14.92 -2.03
N GLU A 141 10.92 -15.32 -0.92
CA GLU A 141 9.77 -14.59 -0.39
C GLU A 141 10.10 -13.11 -0.15
N ALA A 142 11.23 -12.83 0.52
CA ALA A 142 11.64 -11.46 0.82
C ALA A 142 11.78 -10.61 -0.45
N ARG A 143 12.36 -11.15 -1.53
CA ARG A 143 12.51 -10.44 -2.81
C ARG A 143 11.19 -10.21 -3.53
N VAL A 144 10.32 -11.22 -3.61
CA VAL A 144 8.99 -11.08 -4.23
C VAL A 144 8.17 -10.01 -3.51
N MET A 145 8.13 -10.09 -2.18
CA MET A 145 7.41 -9.12 -1.35
C MET A 145 8.00 -7.72 -1.48
N ALA A 146 9.33 -7.57 -1.48
CA ALA A 146 9.97 -6.28 -1.68
C ALA A 146 9.54 -5.63 -3.01
N ARG A 147 9.51 -6.39 -4.11
CA ARG A 147 9.06 -5.89 -5.43
C ARG A 147 7.61 -5.40 -5.42
N CYS A 148 6.70 -6.11 -4.75
CA CYS A 148 5.32 -5.64 -4.60
C CYS A 148 5.26 -4.31 -3.82
N LEU A 149 6.01 -4.23 -2.72
CA LEU A 149 6.05 -3.02 -1.88
C LEU A 149 6.74 -1.84 -2.55
N ASP A 150 7.76 -2.09 -3.36
CA ASP A 150 8.40 -1.07 -4.19
C ASP A 150 7.39 -0.48 -5.19
N ALA A 151 6.54 -1.33 -5.78
CA ALA A 151 5.48 -0.88 -6.68
C ALA A 151 4.42 -0.03 -5.94
N HIS A 152 4.03 -0.42 -4.72
CA HIS A 152 3.14 0.40 -3.88
C HIS A 152 3.76 1.77 -3.56
N ARG A 153 5.05 1.80 -3.20
CA ARG A 153 5.79 3.04 -2.93
C ARG A 153 5.89 3.94 -4.17
N ALA A 154 6.06 3.36 -5.35
CA ALA A 154 6.06 4.12 -6.60
C ALA A 154 4.68 4.77 -6.89
N VAL A 155 3.58 4.03 -6.67
CA VAL A 155 2.22 4.57 -6.82
C VAL A 155 1.96 5.71 -5.84
N GLU A 156 2.34 5.51 -4.57
CA GLU A 156 2.26 6.55 -3.54
C GLU A 156 3.08 7.79 -3.91
N GLY A 157 4.29 7.61 -4.44
CA GLY A 157 5.15 8.69 -4.92
C GLY A 157 4.48 9.53 -6.02
N TRP A 158 3.88 8.87 -7.01
CA TRP A 158 3.15 9.56 -8.08
C TRP A 158 1.90 10.28 -7.58
N LEU A 159 1.11 9.64 -6.72
CA LEU A 159 -0.08 10.26 -6.12
C LEU A 159 0.30 11.51 -5.31
N ARG A 160 1.37 11.43 -4.51
CA ARG A 160 1.85 12.56 -3.73
C ARG A 160 2.34 13.70 -4.62
N ALA A 161 3.07 13.38 -5.70
CA ALA A 161 3.51 14.39 -6.67
C ALA A 161 2.32 15.11 -7.32
N LEU A 162 1.29 14.35 -7.76
CA LEU A 162 0.07 14.90 -8.34
C LEU A 162 -0.74 15.76 -7.35
N MET A 163 -0.85 15.34 -6.09
CA MET A 163 -1.53 16.12 -5.06
C MET A 163 -0.74 17.35 -4.62
N ALA A 164 0.60 17.29 -4.62
CA ALA A 164 1.44 18.44 -4.33
C ALA A 164 1.40 19.47 -5.46
N SER A 165 1.33 19.01 -6.71
CA SER A 165 1.24 19.88 -7.88
C SER A 165 -0.09 20.64 -7.92
N SER A 166 -1.21 20.02 -7.49
CA SER A 166 -2.49 20.73 -7.35
C SER A 166 -2.50 21.82 -6.26
N LEU A 167 -1.59 21.74 -5.29
CA LEU A 167 -1.50 22.71 -4.18
C LEU A 167 -0.57 23.89 -4.48
N HIS A 168 0.46 23.70 -5.33
CA HIS A 168 1.44 24.73 -5.67
C HIS A 168 1.01 25.53 -6.91
N MET A 169 -0.09 26.27 -6.77
CA MET A 169 -0.60 27.19 -7.78
C MET A 169 0.22 28.49 -7.83
N GLY A 170 1.40 28.44 -8.45
CA GLY A 170 2.16 29.62 -8.88
C GLY A 170 1.78 30.02 -10.31
N VAL A 171 1.67 31.32 -10.58
CA VAL A 171 1.05 31.92 -11.78
C VAL A 171 1.87 31.72 -13.08
N ASP A 172 3.07 31.16 -13.03
CA ASP A 172 4.06 31.41 -14.09
C ASP A 172 4.13 30.43 -15.26
N ALA A 173 3.41 29.28 -15.27
CA ALA A 173 3.35 28.41 -16.47
C ALA A 173 2.20 27.38 -16.46
N PRO A 174 0.93 27.79 -16.63
CA PRO A 174 -0.22 26.87 -16.59
C PRO A 174 -0.17 25.76 -17.66
N GLN A 175 0.42 26.03 -18.82
CA GLN A 175 0.55 25.06 -19.90
C GLN A 175 1.59 23.97 -19.60
N GLN A 176 2.73 24.33 -19.02
CA GLN A 176 3.76 23.35 -18.62
C GLN A 176 3.23 22.46 -17.50
N HIS A 177 2.56 23.06 -16.50
CA HIS A 177 1.95 22.33 -15.40
C HIS A 177 0.90 21.32 -15.87
N ALA A 178 0.09 21.69 -16.87
CA ALA A 178 -0.88 20.76 -17.46
C ALA A 178 -0.21 19.59 -18.18
N ALA A 179 0.86 19.85 -18.94
CA ALA A 179 1.64 18.80 -19.61
C ALA A 179 2.30 17.84 -18.60
N ASP A 180 2.96 18.38 -17.57
CA ASP A 180 3.61 17.59 -16.51
C ASP A 180 2.59 16.71 -15.76
N THR A 181 1.39 17.24 -15.50
CA THR A 181 0.29 16.49 -14.86
C THR A 181 -0.21 15.36 -15.74
N GLN A 182 -0.37 15.59 -17.05
CA GLN A 182 -0.77 14.56 -18.01
C GLN A 182 0.28 13.45 -18.12
N GLU A 183 1.57 13.79 -18.15
CA GLU A 183 2.66 12.82 -18.17
C GLU A 183 2.71 11.98 -16.88
N ALA A 184 2.52 12.61 -15.72
CA ALA A 184 2.45 11.92 -14.44
C ALA A 184 1.24 10.95 -14.37
N LEU A 185 0.07 11.34 -14.88
CA LEU A 185 -1.10 10.46 -14.97
C LEU A 185 -0.87 9.29 -15.91
N ALA A 186 -0.24 9.51 -17.07
CA ALA A 186 0.10 8.44 -18.01
C ALA A 186 1.11 7.46 -17.39
N SER A 187 2.11 7.97 -16.67
CA SER A 187 3.10 7.16 -15.94
C SER A 187 2.44 6.31 -14.85
N LEU A 188 1.50 6.90 -14.11
CA LEU A 188 0.72 6.19 -13.10
C LEU A 188 -0.17 5.11 -13.72
N ALA A 189 -0.82 5.38 -14.85
CA ALA A 189 -1.64 4.40 -15.58
C ALA A 189 -0.81 3.22 -16.08
N ALA A 190 0.37 3.50 -16.67
CA ALA A 190 1.30 2.47 -17.10
C ALA A 190 1.79 1.60 -15.93
N LEU A 191 2.13 2.24 -14.80
CA LEU A 191 2.53 1.53 -13.58
C LEU A 191 1.43 0.61 -13.07
N GLN A 192 0.18 1.10 -12.97
CA GLN A 192 -0.96 0.29 -12.54
C GLN A 192 -1.23 -0.88 -13.50
N HIS A 193 -1.14 -0.64 -14.81
CA HIS A 193 -1.30 -1.69 -15.81
C HIS A 193 -0.27 -2.82 -15.64
N VAL A 194 1.01 -2.46 -15.43
CA VAL A 194 2.08 -3.43 -15.19
C VAL A 194 1.85 -4.19 -13.88
N ARG A 195 1.51 -3.48 -12.78
CA ARG A 195 1.27 -4.08 -11.46
C ARG A 195 0.26 -5.23 -11.50
N PHE A 196 -0.86 -5.02 -12.19
CA PHE A 196 -1.94 -6.00 -12.26
C PHE A 196 -1.89 -6.94 -13.47
N GLY A 197 -1.01 -6.68 -14.44
CA GLY A 197 -0.83 -7.53 -15.62
C GLY A 197 0.31 -8.53 -15.44
N THR A 198 1.53 -8.02 -15.32
CA THR A 198 2.75 -8.83 -15.46
C THR A 198 3.75 -8.65 -14.33
N ALA A 199 3.47 -7.84 -13.31
CA ALA A 199 4.36 -7.65 -12.17
C ALA A 199 4.34 -8.81 -11.17
N ALA A 200 5.09 -8.65 -10.07
CA ALA A 200 5.12 -9.58 -8.95
C ALA A 200 3.72 -9.81 -8.33
N GLU A 201 2.93 -8.74 -8.18
CA GLU A 201 1.57 -8.81 -7.62
C GLU A 201 0.65 -9.71 -8.43
N ALA A 202 0.57 -9.52 -9.76
CA ALA A 202 -0.27 -10.34 -10.63
C ALA A 202 0.08 -11.84 -10.56
N ARG A 203 1.37 -12.17 -10.57
CA ARG A 203 1.85 -13.55 -10.43
C ARG A 203 1.54 -14.11 -9.04
N LEU A 204 1.72 -13.31 -7.99
CA LEU A 204 1.41 -13.68 -6.61
C LEU A 204 -0.07 -14.04 -6.46
N PHE A 205 -0.98 -13.22 -7.01
CA PHE A 205 -2.42 -13.47 -6.94
C PHE A 205 -2.80 -14.74 -7.70
N ALA A 206 -2.20 -14.97 -8.88
CA ALA A 206 -2.42 -16.20 -9.64
C ALA A 206 -1.97 -17.44 -8.83
N ALA A 207 -0.78 -17.41 -8.23
CA ALA A 207 -0.30 -18.51 -7.38
C ALA A 207 -1.21 -18.74 -6.17
N LEU A 208 -1.67 -17.66 -5.53
CA LEU A 208 -2.52 -17.76 -4.34
C LEU A 208 -3.91 -18.31 -4.67
N ARG A 209 -4.50 -17.95 -5.82
CA ARG A 209 -5.77 -18.55 -6.30
C ARG A 209 -5.70 -20.06 -6.43
N VAL A 210 -4.55 -20.59 -6.86
CA VAL A 210 -4.33 -22.04 -6.99
C VAL A 210 -4.19 -22.71 -5.62
N ARG A 211 -3.59 -22.03 -4.65
CA ARG A 211 -3.19 -22.62 -3.36
C ARG A 211 -4.23 -22.50 -2.25
N ALA A 212 -5.08 -21.47 -2.28
CA ALA A 212 -5.96 -21.14 -1.17
C ALA A 212 -7.34 -20.65 -1.63
N GLU A 213 -8.31 -21.56 -1.69
CA GLU A 213 -9.71 -21.22 -2.00
C GLU A 213 -10.31 -20.21 -1.01
N CYS A 214 -9.88 -20.27 0.26
CA CYS A 214 -10.38 -19.37 1.31
C CYS A 214 -10.07 -17.88 1.08
N VAL A 215 -9.16 -17.55 0.14
CA VAL A 215 -8.86 -16.14 -0.23
C VAL A 215 -9.51 -15.71 -1.54
N ALA A 216 -10.22 -16.60 -2.25
CA ALA A 216 -10.75 -16.31 -3.58
C ALA A 216 -11.68 -15.08 -3.56
N ALA A 217 -12.57 -14.99 -2.58
CA ALA A 217 -13.48 -13.86 -2.42
C ALA A 217 -12.76 -12.52 -2.24
N GLU A 218 -11.63 -12.51 -1.54
CA GLU A 218 -10.81 -11.30 -1.33
C GLU A 218 -10.08 -10.89 -2.62
N LEU A 219 -9.59 -11.85 -3.39
CA LEU A 219 -8.98 -11.59 -4.70
C LEU A 219 -10.01 -11.10 -5.73
N ASP A 220 -11.25 -11.59 -5.66
CA ASP A 220 -12.35 -11.14 -6.52
C ASP A 220 -12.84 -9.72 -6.13
N GLU A 221 -12.80 -9.35 -4.84
CA GLU A 221 -13.00 -7.96 -4.42
C GLU A 221 -11.89 -7.05 -4.97
N LEU A 222 -10.63 -7.48 -4.90
CA LEU A 222 -9.51 -6.69 -5.45
C LEU A 222 -9.62 -6.49 -6.96
N ASP A 223 -10.09 -7.49 -7.70
CA ASP A 223 -10.35 -7.33 -9.13
C ASP A 223 -11.48 -6.32 -9.41
N ARG A 224 -12.53 -6.30 -8.58
CA ARG A 224 -13.60 -5.29 -8.67
C ARG A 224 -13.14 -3.89 -8.26
N GLN A 225 -12.24 -3.77 -7.28
CA GLN A 225 -11.61 -2.49 -6.92
C GLN A 225 -10.76 -1.98 -8.08
N ARG A 226 -9.89 -2.83 -8.63
CA ARG A 226 -9.04 -2.51 -9.78
C ARG A 226 -9.82 -2.01 -10.99
N GLN A 227 -10.95 -2.64 -11.31
CA GLN A 227 -11.79 -2.19 -12.42
C GLN A 227 -12.38 -0.80 -12.18
N ARG A 228 -12.82 -0.51 -10.94
CA ARG A 228 -13.32 0.82 -10.56
C ARG A 228 -12.20 1.86 -10.60
N ASP A 229 -11.00 1.51 -10.14
CA ASP A 229 -9.86 2.41 -10.12
C ASP A 229 -9.35 2.73 -11.52
N ALA A 230 -9.35 1.75 -12.44
CA ALA A 230 -9.05 1.98 -13.85
C ALA A 230 -10.03 2.99 -14.49
N GLN A 231 -11.34 2.82 -14.25
CA GLN A 231 -12.36 3.77 -14.73
C GLN A 231 -12.19 5.17 -14.12
N ALA A 232 -11.82 5.25 -12.84
CA ALA A 232 -11.55 6.51 -12.17
C ALA A 232 -10.31 7.22 -12.73
N LEU A 233 -9.27 6.47 -13.07
CA LEU A 233 -8.05 7.00 -13.69
C LEU A 233 -8.32 7.48 -15.12
N ASP A 234 -9.08 6.73 -15.92
CA ASP A 234 -9.51 7.18 -17.26
C ASP A 234 -10.34 8.47 -17.20
N ALA A 235 -11.21 8.59 -16.19
CA ALA A 235 -11.97 9.82 -15.95
C ALA A 235 -11.04 10.99 -15.56
N LEU A 236 -10.03 10.74 -14.72
CA LEU A 236 -9.02 11.74 -14.36
C LEU A 236 -8.25 12.26 -15.56
N MET A 237 -7.79 11.36 -16.43
CA MET A 237 -7.07 11.72 -17.65
C MET A 237 -7.94 12.57 -18.58
N ARG A 238 -9.24 12.27 -18.70
CA ARG A 238 -10.18 13.10 -19.49
C ARG A 238 -10.37 14.49 -18.89
N ILE A 239 -10.58 14.59 -17.58
CA ILE A 239 -10.72 15.90 -16.91
C ILE A 239 -9.44 16.73 -17.09
N ALA A 240 -8.26 16.12 -16.97
CA ALA A 240 -6.99 16.80 -17.19
C ALA A 240 -6.80 17.28 -18.64
N ALA A 241 -7.36 16.57 -19.62
CA ALA A 241 -7.35 16.97 -21.03
C ALA A 241 -8.32 18.12 -21.34
N GLU A 242 -9.40 18.27 -20.58
CA GLU A 242 -10.34 19.41 -20.68
C GLU A 242 -9.70 20.71 -20.17
N GLY A 243 -8.72 20.62 -19.28
CA GLY A 243 -7.87 21.73 -18.86
C GLY A 243 -7.66 21.80 -17.34
N LEU A 244 -6.53 22.40 -16.96
CA LEU A 244 -6.15 22.66 -15.57
C LEU A 244 -5.88 24.16 -15.36
N PRO A 245 -6.11 24.71 -14.15
CA PRO A 245 -6.57 24.05 -12.92
C PRO A 245 -8.07 23.67 -12.95
N SER A 246 -8.47 22.66 -12.17
CA SER A 246 -9.86 22.20 -12.11
C SER A 246 -10.22 21.62 -10.74
N ALA A 247 -11.20 22.19 -10.05
CA ALA A 247 -11.71 21.63 -8.78
C ALA A 247 -12.32 20.23 -8.96
N ALA A 248 -12.84 19.93 -10.16
CA ALA A 248 -13.30 18.60 -10.53
C ALA A 248 -12.14 17.61 -10.63
N PHE A 249 -10.98 18.06 -11.14
CA PHE A 249 -9.75 17.27 -11.16
C PHE A 249 -9.30 16.97 -9.72
N ASP A 250 -9.20 17.97 -8.86
CA ASP A 250 -8.75 17.80 -7.48
C ASP A 250 -9.64 16.82 -6.70
N THR A 251 -10.95 16.96 -6.86
CA THR A 251 -11.94 16.05 -6.25
C THR A 251 -11.81 14.62 -6.78
N ALA A 252 -11.65 14.47 -8.10
CA ALA A 252 -11.45 13.17 -8.73
C ALA A 252 -10.14 12.52 -8.30
N LEU A 253 -9.07 13.31 -8.13
CA LEU A 253 -7.74 12.86 -7.75
C LEU A 253 -7.75 12.36 -6.31
N ALA A 254 -8.36 13.13 -5.40
CA ALA A 254 -8.55 12.72 -4.01
C ALA A 254 -9.34 11.40 -3.91
N ARG A 255 -10.41 11.25 -4.71
CA ARG A 255 -11.21 10.01 -4.74
C ARG A 255 -10.41 8.81 -5.27
N TYR A 256 -9.66 8.99 -6.37
CA TYR A 256 -8.82 7.93 -6.91
C TYR A 256 -7.70 7.54 -5.94
N ALA A 257 -7.04 8.53 -5.34
CA ALA A 257 -5.99 8.30 -4.35
C ALA A 257 -6.54 7.47 -3.18
N HIS A 258 -7.72 7.84 -2.65
CA HIS A 258 -8.38 7.07 -1.60
C HIS A 258 -8.62 5.61 -2.00
N GLY A 259 -9.18 5.36 -3.19
CA GLY A 259 -9.41 4.00 -3.71
C GLY A 259 -8.11 3.19 -3.85
N ALA A 260 -7.06 3.80 -4.42
CA ALA A 260 -5.75 3.17 -4.57
C ALA A 260 -5.12 2.81 -3.22
N PHE A 261 -5.23 3.69 -2.21
CA PHE A 261 -4.76 3.40 -0.86
C PHE A 261 -5.59 2.32 -0.17
N GLU A 262 -6.92 2.32 -0.31
CA GLU A 262 -7.76 1.23 0.20
C GLU A 262 -7.37 -0.13 -0.41
N GLN A 263 -7.14 -0.16 -1.73
CA GLN A 263 -6.73 -1.38 -2.44
C GLN A 263 -5.38 -1.89 -1.92
N MET A 264 -4.36 -1.01 -1.82
CA MET A 264 -3.05 -1.36 -1.26
C MET A 264 -3.14 -1.82 0.19
N GLY A 265 -4.00 -1.18 1.00
CA GLY A 265 -4.27 -1.58 2.38
C GLY A 265 -4.84 -2.99 2.51
N ARG A 266 -5.82 -3.34 1.66
CA ARG A 266 -6.37 -4.71 1.63
C ARG A 266 -5.33 -5.72 1.18
N MET A 267 -4.51 -5.40 0.17
CA MET A 267 -3.42 -6.28 -0.27
C MET A 267 -2.42 -6.53 0.86
N GLU A 268 -1.97 -5.47 1.53
CA GLU A 268 -0.98 -5.54 2.61
C GLU A 268 -1.51 -6.19 3.89
N GLY A 269 -2.79 -5.97 4.23
CA GLY A 269 -3.40 -6.45 5.47
C GLY A 269 -4.02 -7.84 5.38
N VAL A 270 -4.33 -8.33 4.18
CA VAL A 270 -5.03 -9.61 3.99
C VAL A 270 -4.29 -10.53 3.03
N ILE A 271 -4.02 -10.06 1.81
CA ILE A 271 -3.47 -10.93 0.76
C ILE A 271 -2.02 -11.32 1.05
N PHE A 272 -1.19 -10.36 1.46
CA PHE A 272 0.21 -10.61 1.76
C PHE A 272 0.41 -11.56 2.97
N PRO A 273 -0.30 -11.38 4.10
CA PRO A 273 -0.32 -12.39 5.17
C PRO A 273 -0.79 -13.75 4.68
N ALA A 274 -1.87 -13.81 3.89
CA ALA A 274 -2.37 -15.08 3.38
C ALA A 274 -1.38 -15.76 2.42
N ALA A 275 -0.71 -15.00 1.55
CA ALA A 275 0.32 -15.52 0.68
C ALA A 275 1.45 -16.19 1.48
N ARG A 276 1.93 -15.54 2.54
CA ARG A 276 2.95 -16.12 3.42
C ARG A 276 2.49 -17.37 4.15
N ARG A 277 1.20 -17.44 4.47
CA ARG A 277 0.60 -18.59 5.15
C ARG A 277 0.42 -19.80 4.23
N TYR A 278 0.06 -19.57 2.98
CA TYR A 278 -0.38 -20.65 2.07
C TYR A 278 0.59 -21.00 0.95
N LEU A 279 1.54 -20.12 0.61
CA LEU A 279 2.58 -20.41 -0.37
C LEU A 279 3.79 -21.05 0.32
N GLY A 280 4.25 -22.17 -0.23
CA GLY A 280 5.45 -22.86 0.23
C GLY A 280 6.73 -22.36 -0.42
N ASP A 281 7.89 -22.80 0.06
CA ASP A 281 9.21 -22.37 -0.44
C ASP A 281 9.37 -22.58 -1.96
N ALA A 282 8.82 -23.66 -2.50
CA ALA A 282 8.84 -23.94 -3.94
C ALA A 282 8.02 -22.93 -4.76
N ASP A 283 6.88 -22.46 -4.22
CA ASP A 283 6.06 -21.44 -4.86
C ASP A 283 6.81 -20.10 -4.87
N TRP A 284 7.41 -19.72 -3.75
CA TRP A 284 8.21 -18.50 -3.63
C TRP A 284 9.42 -18.51 -4.56
N ALA A 285 10.15 -19.63 -4.63
CA ALA A 285 11.29 -19.78 -5.54
C ALA A 285 10.85 -19.64 -7.01
N GLY A 286 9.75 -20.29 -7.40
CA GLY A 286 9.23 -20.20 -8.76
C GLY A 286 8.76 -18.79 -9.14
N LEU A 287 8.14 -18.06 -8.20
CA LEU A 287 7.76 -16.66 -8.40
C LEU A 287 8.99 -15.77 -8.60
N ASP A 288 10.02 -15.91 -7.76
CA ASP A 288 11.24 -15.11 -7.83
C ASP A 288 12.03 -15.37 -9.13
N GLU A 289 12.15 -16.63 -9.55
CA GLU A 289 12.79 -17.02 -10.81
C GLU A 289 12.02 -16.47 -12.03
N SER A 290 10.68 -16.60 -12.04
CA SER A 290 9.84 -16.06 -13.11
C SER A 290 9.99 -14.53 -13.24
N LEU A 291 10.12 -13.82 -12.12
CA LEU A 291 10.34 -12.38 -12.09
C LEU A 291 11.72 -11.98 -12.58
N ALA A 292 12.76 -12.77 -12.26
CA ALA A 292 14.10 -12.56 -12.78
C ALA A 292 14.16 -12.75 -14.31
N ASN A 293 13.52 -13.81 -14.81
CA ASN A 293 13.49 -14.14 -16.24
C ASN A 293 12.64 -13.14 -17.04
N GLY A 294 11.53 -12.64 -16.49
CA GLY A 294 10.71 -11.61 -17.11
C GLY A 294 11.39 -10.25 -17.22
N ALA A 295 12.30 -9.92 -16.29
CA ALA A 295 13.11 -8.70 -16.36
C ALA A 295 14.26 -8.81 -17.37
N ALA A 296 14.70 -10.03 -17.70
CA ALA A 296 15.76 -10.31 -18.66
C ALA A 296 15.27 -10.46 -20.11
N ALA A 297 13.95 -10.43 -20.36
CA ALA A 297 13.41 -10.51 -21.71
C ALA A 297 13.74 -9.21 -22.48
N PRO A 298 14.54 -9.26 -23.57
CA PRO A 298 14.73 -8.10 -24.42
C PRO A 298 13.38 -7.71 -25.05
N PRO A 299 13.14 -6.42 -25.33
CA PRO A 299 11.92 -6.00 -26.00
C PRO A 299 11.77 -6.80 -27.31
N PRO A 300 10.53 -7.20 -27.67
CA PRO A 300 10.31 -7.85 -28.96
C PRO A 300 10.87 -6.93 -30.04
N ARG A 301 11.82 -7.44 -30.82
CA ARG A 301 12.37 -6.71 -31.94
C ARG A 301 11.22 -6.40 -32.89
N ALA A 302 10.88 -5.12 -33.01
CA ALA A 302 10.04 -4.67 -34.11
C ALA A 302 10.77 -5.00 -35.41
N ASN A 303 10.07 -5.68 -36.31
CA ASN A 303 10.47 -6.10 -37.67
C ASN A 303 11.09 -7.49 -37.77
N GLU A 304 10.24 -8.51 -37.79
CA GLU A 304 10.33 -9.54 -38.82
C GLU A 304 9.06 -9.47 -39.68
N PRO A 305 9.15 -9.15 -40.97
CA PRO A 305 8.01 -9.21 -41.88
C PRO A 305 7.55 -10.66 -41.99
N ASN A 306 6.29 -10.88 -41.65
CA ASN A 306 5.58 -12.13 -41.89
C ASN A 306 5.53 -12.36 -43.41
N GLU A 307 6.32 -13.29 -43.93
CA GLU A 307 6.24 -13.73 -45.33
C GLU A 307 4.90 -14.48 -45.49
N PRO A 308 4.01 -14.04 -46.40
CA PRO A 308 2.78 -14.78 -46.67
C PRO A 308 3.11 -16.03 -47.49
N ASP A 309 2.71 -17.17 -46.96
CA ASP A 309 2.67 -18.47 -47.63
C ASP A 309 1.63 -18.43 -48.78
N ASP A 310 2.05 -17.90 -49.93
CA ASP A 310 1.26 -17.93 -51.15
C ASP A 310 1.51 -19.24 -51.91
N ALA A 311 0.55 -20.13 -51.75
CA ALA A 311 0.38 -21.34 -52.53
C ALA A 311 0.44 -21.07 -54.04
N ARG A 312 1.31 -21.80 -54.74
CA ARG A 312 1.13 -22.10 -56.18
C ARG A 312 1.15 -23.60 -56.42
N ARG A 313 -0.07 -24.15 -56.54
CA ARG A 313 -0.37 -25.28 -57.40
C ARG A 313 -0.52 -24.79 -58.84
N ALA A 314 0.24 -25.39 -59.76
CA ALA A 314 -0.08 -25.69 -61.17
C ALA A 314 1.11 -26.55 -61.66
N SER A 315 0.99 -27.86 -61.86
CA SER A 315 0.46 -28.53 -63.06
C SER A 315 0.98 -27.90 -64.36
N ASP A 316 2.20 -28.28 -64.76
CA ASP A 316 2.49 -29.16 -65.91
C ASP A 316 3.97 -29.60 -65.88
#